data_AF-A0A7X7L5P7-F1
#
_entry.id   AF-A0A7X7L5P7-F1
#
_cell.length_a   1.000
_cell.length_b   1.000
_cell.length_c   1.000
_cell.angle_alpha   90.00
_cell.angle_beta   90.00
_cell.angle_gamma   90.00
#
_symmetry.space_group_name_H-M   'P 1'
#
loop_
_entity.id
_entity.type
_entity.pdbx_description
1 polymer ?
#
loop_
_entity_poly.entity_id
_entity_poly.type
_entity_poly.pdbx_seq_one_letter_code
_entity_poly.pdbx_strand_id
1 'polypeptide(L)'
;MNKTWITVIRIAFFGIFLFLMLIGKPFIWLALYGLSLILALFFGRIYCGFMCPINTVMGPAEFLSKKMSIQTDKTPKWLSSGVFAWIFLALSIALMLIFKKALKIDLPIIPIWIAVGFLVTLRYKPHVFHNLICPFGTLQGIFGRKPLFSKKVDKETCIGCRLCEKACPSDAIKVSSETKKATITPNICHQCTNCKDVCLKGSILYNNAKQ
;
A
#
# COMPACT_ATOMS: atom_id res chain seq x y z
N MET A 1 3.59 -18.23 -3.82
CA MET A 1 3.81 -17.21 -4.88
C MET A 1 5.09 -16.46 -4.58
N ASN A 2 6.00 -16.39 -5.54
CA ASN A 2 7.28 -15.68 -5.42
C ASN A 2 7.13 -14.20 -5.83
N LYS A 3 8.14 -13.38 -5.53
CA LYS A 3 8.17 -11.94 -5.84
C LYS A 3 7.96 -11.63 -7.32
N THR A 4 8.53 -12.44 -8.21
CA THR A 4 8.44 -12.24 -9.67
C THR A 4 6.99 -12.28 -10.15
N TRP A 5 6.21 -13.26 -9.71
CA TRP A 5 4.79 -13.35 -10.04
C TRP A 5 3.99 -12.14 -9.56
N ILE A 6 4.28 -11.62 -8.35
CA ILE A 6 3.61 -10.41 -7.86
C ILE A 6 3.93 -9.20 -8.74
N THR A 7 5.18 -9.05 -9.16
CA THR A 7 5.59 -7.98 -10.07
C THR A 7 4.89 -8.10 -11.43
N VAL A 8 4.80 -9.31 -11.99
CA VAL A 8 4.06 -9.54 -13.24
C VAL A 8 2.58 -9.15 -13.09
N ILE A 9 1.93 -9.58 -12.01
CA ILE A 9 0.54 -9.22 -11.72
C ILE A 9 0.38 -7.70 -11.62
N ARG A 10 1.26 -7.02 -10.89
CA ARG A 10 1.24 -5.55 -10.76
C ARG A 10 1.37 -4.84 -12.10
N ILE A 11 2.31 -5.28 -12.93
CA ILE A 11 2.54 -4.68 -14.27
C ILE A 11 1.31 -4.92 -15.16
N ALA A 12 0.73 -6.13 -15.14
CA ALA A 12 -0.47 -6.43 -15.90
C ALA A 12 -1.65 -5.53 -15.47
N PHE A 13 -1.92 -5.41 -14.17
CA PHE A 13 -2.95 -4.52 -13.64
C PHE A 13 -2.67 -3.05 -13.94
N PHE A 14 -1.41 -2.62 -13.91
CA PHE A 14 -1.03 -1.26 -14.32
C PHE A 14 -1.29 -1.02 -15.81
N GLY A 15 -1.03 -1.99 -16.68
CA GLY A 15 -1.39 -1.94 -18.10
C GLY A 15 -2.90 -1.81 -18.31
N ILE A 16 -3.71 -2.62 -17.59
CA ILE A 16 -5.18 -2.51 -17.61
C ILE A 16 -5.63 -1.13 -17.13
N PHE A 17 -5.03 -0.62 -16.06
CA PHE A 17 -5.33 0.72 -15.54
C PHE A 17 -5.09 1.80 -16.60
N LEU A 18 -3.92 1.80 -17.26
CA LEU A 18 -3.59 2.75 -18.31
C LEU A 18 -4.55 2.63 -19.50
N PHE A 19 -4.86 1.41 -19.92
CA PHE A 19 -5.83 1.16 -20.98
C PHE A 19 -7.21 1.76 -20.65
N LEU A 20 -7.71 1.53 -19.43
CA LEU A 20 -9.00 2.09 -18.97
C LEU A 20 -9.00 3.63 -18.91
N MET A 21 -7.86 4.23 -18.58
CA MET A 21 -7.70 5.69 -18.61
C MET A 21 -7.71 6.23 -20.04
N LEU A 22 -7.05 5.55 -20.98
CA LEU A 22 -7.00 5.95 -22.39
C LEU A 22 -8.36 5.86 -23.10
N ILE A 23 -9.16 4.84 -22.80
CA ILE A 23 -10.52 4.71 -23.36
C ILE A 23 -11.55 5.60 -22.67
N GLY A 24 -11.14 6.42 -21.69
CA GLY A 24 -12.04 7.32 -20.95
C GLY A 24 -13.03 6.60 -20.02
N LYS A 25 -12.69 5.40 -19.51
CA LYS A 25 -13.55 4.63 -18.59
C LYS A 25 -12.90 4.45 -17.19
N PRO A 26 -12.51 5.53 -16.49
CA PRO A 26 -11.87 5.44 -15.17
C PRO A 26 -12.78 4.83 -14.11
N PHE A 27 -14.10 4.91 -14.27
CA PHE A 27 -15.09 4.35 -13.34
C PHE A 27 -14.99 2.84 -13.18
N ILE A 28 -14.58 2.11 -14.23
CA ILE A 28 -14.40 0.66 -14.14
C ILE A 28 -13.32 0.33 -13.12
N TRP A 29 -12.24 1.12 -13.08
CA TRP A 29 -11.18 0.94 -12.09
C TRP A 29 -11.64 1.29 -10.67
N LEU A 30 -12.46 2.34 -10.53
CA LEU A 30 -13.08 2.69 -9.24
C LEU A 30 -14.03 1.59 -8.74
N ALA A 31 -14.79 0.95 -9.62
CA ALA A 31 -15.64 -0.19 -9.27
C ALA A 31 -14.81 -1.40 -8.80
N LEU A 32 -13.71 -1.71 -9.50
CA LEU A 32 -12.75 -2.72 -9.08
C LEU A 32 -12.15 -2.40 -7.71
N TYR A 33 -11.80 -1.14 -7.47
CA TYR A 33 -11.36 -0.69 -6.15
C TYR A 33 -12.46 -0.85 -5.08
N GLY A 34 -13.71 -0.50 -5.39
CA GLY A 34 -14.87 -0.70 -4.51
C GLY A 34 -15.06 -2.17 -4.12
N LEU A 35 -15.05 -3.08 -5.09
CA LEU A 35 -15.10 -4.53 -4.85
C LEU A 35 -13.94 -4.98 -3.94
N SER A 36 -12.76 -4.41 -4.15
CA SER A 36 -11.60 -4.75 -3.34
C SER A 36 -11.71 -4.31 -1.87
N LEU A 37 -12.58 -3.36 -1.52
CA LEU A 37 -12.86 -3.02 -0.11
C LEU A 37 -13.61 -4.16 0.59
N ILE A 38 -14.55 -4.81 -0.11
CA ILE A 38 -15.25 -5.99 0.41
C ILE A 38 -14.26 -7.14 0.58
N LEU A 39 -13.42 -7.38 -0.44
CA LEU A 39 -12.37 -8.39 -0.36
C LEU A 39 -11.35 -8.10 0.75
N ALA A 40 -11.15 -6.85 1.12
CA ALA A 40 -10.23 -6.48 2.19
C ALA A 40 -10.68 -7.00 3.57
N LEU A 41 -12.00 -7.18 3.78
CA LEU A 41 -12.54 -7.84 4.99
C LEU A 41 -12.04 -9.28 5.13
N PHE A 42 -11.74 -9.95 4.00
CA PHE A 42 -11.30 -11.34 3.97
C PHE A 42 -9.80 -11.47 3.86
N PHE A 43 -9.14 -10.70 2.98
CA PHE A 43 -7.73 -10.93 2.63
C PHE A 43 -6.78 -9.80 3.06
N GLY A 44 -7.31 -8.78 3.74
CA GLY A 44 -6.59 -7.56 4.07
C GLY A 44 -6.35 -6.70 2.83
N ARG A 45 -5.32 -5.84 2.86
CA ARG A 45 -5.04 -4.88 1.78
C ARG A 45 -4.37 -5.52 0.54
N ILE A 46 -4.96 -6.58 -0.02
CA ILE A 46 -4.43 -7.27 -1.21
C ILE A 46 -4.42 -6.36 -2.44
N TYR A 47 -5.39 -5.45 -2.57
CA TYR A 47 -5.41 -4.45 -3.64
C TYR A 47 -4.12 -3.63 -3.68
N CYS A 48 -3.67 -3.10 -2.53
CA CYS A 48 -2.42 -2.34 -2.43
C CYS A 48 -1.21 -3.16 -2.87
N GLY A 49 -1.20 -4.46 -2.55
CA GLY A 49 -0.12 -5.38 -2.86
C GLY A 49 -0.04 -5.83 -4.31
N PHE A 50 -1.16 -5.90 -5.03
CA PHE A 50 -1.23 -6.62 -6.31
C PHE A 50 -1.78 -5.80 -7.48
N MET A 51 -2.71 -4.88 -7.21
CA MET A 51 -3.48 -4.21 -8.26
C MET A 51 -3.21 -2.71 -8.28
N CYS A 52 -2.83 -2.11 -7.16
CA CYS A 52 -2.72 -0.66 -7.02
C CYS A 52 -1.68 -0.04 -7.98
N PRO A 53 -2.10 0.88 -8.86
CA PRO A 53 -1.20 1.50 -9.83
C PRO A 53 -0.19 2.43 -9.15
N ILE A 54 -0.57 3.08 -8.03
CA ILE A 54 0.31 3.96 -7.27
C ILE A 54 1.51 3.18 -6.70
N ASN A 55 1.25 2.03 -6.07
CA ASN A 55 2.31 1.19 -5.51
C ASN A 55 3.24 0.62 -6.60
N THR A 56 2.72 0.39 -7.81
CA THR A 56 3.53 -0.05 -8.96
C THR A 56 4.52 1.03 -9.40
N VAL A 57 4.08 2.29 -9.46
CA VAL A 57 4.92 3.43 -9.86
C VAL A 57 5.89 3.89 -8.75
N MET A 58 5.53 3.70 -7.48
CA MET A 58 6.41 4.02 -6.35
C MET A 58 7.64 3.09 -6.26
N GLY A 59 7.56 1.86 -6.78
CA GLY A 59 8.71 0.94 -6.81
C GLY A 59 9.93 1.50 -7.59
N PRO A 60 9.75 1.92 -8.85
CA PRO A 60 10.77 2.64 -9.61
C PRO A 60 11.23 3.94 -8.93
N ALA A 61 10.32 4.69 -8.31
CA ALA A 61 10.68 5.92 -7.58
C ALA A 61 11.62 5.62 -6.41
N GLU A 62 11.34 4.57 -5.64
CA GLU A 62 12.17 4.13 -4.52
C GLU A 62 13.55 3.64 -5.02
N PHE A 63 13.57 2.89 -6.13
CA PHE A 63 14.83 2.46 -6.76
C PHE A 63 15.68 3.67 -7.19
N LEU A 64 15.07 4.64 -7.87
CA LEU A 64 15.75 5.87 -8.31
C LEU A 64 16.25 6.69 -7.12
N SER A 65 15.41 6.86 -6.10
CA SER A 65 15.74 7.60 -4.87
C SER A 65 16.92 6.97 -4.12
N LYS A 66 16.94 5.64 -3.99
CA LYS A 66 18.05 4.89 -3.38
C LYS A 66 19.32 4.98 -4.21
N LYS A 67 19.21 4.91 -5.54
CA LYS A 67 20.36 5.06 -6.45
C LYS A 67 21.00 6.44 -6.33
N MET A 68 20.18 7.48 -6.17
CA MET A 68 20.63 8.88 -6.02
C MET A 68 20.92 9.27 -4.56
N SER A 69 20.71 8.38 -3.59
CA SER A 69 20.91 8.63 -2.15
C SER A 69 20.15 9.85 -1.59
N ILE A 70 18.96 10.15 -2.12
CA ILE A 70 18.15 11.33 -1.72
C ILE A 70 17.04 10.99 -0.70
N GLN A 71 16.81 9.71 -0.41
CA GLN A 71 15.74 9.26 0.48
C GLN A 71 16.06 9.57 1.95
N THR A 72 15.06 10.02 2.72
CA THR A 72 15.17 10.18 4.18
C THR A 72 14.25 9.23 4.95
N ASP A 73 14.73 8.86 6.14
CA ASP A 73 13.97 8.11 7.15
C ASP A 73 13.16 9.02 8.07
N LYS A 74 13.41 10.33 8.03
CA LYS A 74 12.73 11.32 8.88
C LYS A 74 11.38 11.69 8.28
N THR A 75 10.31 11.13 8.83
CA THR A 75 8.94 11.55 8.53
C THR A 75 8.65 12.92 9.16
N PRO A 76 8.06 13.87 8.42
CA PRO A 76 7.71 15.18 8.97
C PRO A 76 6.69 15.06 10.11
N LYS A 77 6.96 15.69 11.27
CA LYS A 77 6.09 15.62 12.46
C LYS A 77 4.66 16.10 12.19
N TRP A 78 4.51 17.11 11.34
CA TRP A 78 3.20 17.64 10.97
C TRP A 78 2.33 16.61 10.24
N LEU A 79 2.92 15.61 9.58
CA LEU A 79 2.21 14.58 8.83
C LEU A 79 1.87 13.33 9.66
N SER A 80 2.34 13.25 10.91
CA SER A 80 2.23 12.04 11.74
C SER A 80 0.83 11.73 12.26
N SER A 81 -0.14 12.65 12.17
CA SER A 81 -1.46 12.51 12.78
C SER A 81 -2.43 11.59 12.02
N GLY A 82 -2.09 11.15 10.80
CA GLY A 82 -2.96 10.33 9.95
C GLY A 82 -4.24 11.03 9.44
N VAL A 83 -4.57 12.20 10.00
CA VAL A 83 -5.72 13.05 9.62
C VAL A 83 -5.60 13.53 8.17
N PHE A 84 -4.38 13.74 7.67
CA PHE A 84 -4.14 14.20 6.30
C PHE A 84 -4.74 13.27 5.25
N ALA A 85 -4.66 11.96 5.43
CA ALA A 85 -5.25 11.03 4.48
C ALA A 85 -6.79 11.19 4.38
N TRP A 86 -7.46 11.55 5.48
CA TRP A 86 -8.89 11.86 5.50
C TRP A 86 -9.22 13.20 4.86
N ILE A 87 -8.42 14.23 5.16
CA ILE A 87 -8.53 15.54 4.51
C ILE A 87 -8.38 15.39 3.00
N PHE A 88 -7.37 14.65 2.55
CA PHE A 88 -7.12 14.39 1.15
C PHE A 88 -8.21 13.54 0.48
N LEU A 89 -8.86 12.64 1.22
CA LEU A 89 -10.02 11.90 0.74
C LEU A 89 -11.20 12.86 0.50
N ALA A 90 -11.54 13.68 1.49
CA ALA A 90 -12.61 14.67 1.39
C ALA A 90 -12.34 15.67 0.26
N LEU A 91 -11.11 16.18 0.16
CA LEU A 91 -10.66 17.09 -0.90
C LEU A 91 -10.77 16.43 -2.28
N SER A 92 -10.35 15.16 -2.41
CA SER A 92 -10.48 14.42 -3.67
C SER A 92 -11.93 14.31 -4.11
N ILE A 93 -12.84 13.95 -3.19
CA ILE A 93 -14.27 13.84 -3.49
C ILE A 93 -14.85 15.21 -3.87
N ALA A 94 -14.54 16.26 -3.11
CA ALA A 94 -14.99 17.62 -3.40
C ALA A 94 -14.52 18.10 -4.77
N LEU A 95 -13.24 17.90 -5.11
CA LEU A 95 -12.67 18.26 -6.41
C LEU A 95 -13.37 17.51 -7.55
N MET A 96 -13.65 16.21 -7.36
CA MET A 96 -14.40 15.41 -8.33
C MET A 96 -15.78 16.01 -8.62
N LEU A 97 -16.52 16.36 -7.57
CA LEU A 97 -17.88 16.89 -7.68
C LEU A 97 -17.91 18.27 -8.33
N ILE A 98 -16.95 19.14 -7.96
CA ILE A 98 -16.81 20.49 -8.54
C ILE A 98 -16.48 20.40 -10.03
N PHE A 99 -15.48 19.59 -10.42
CA PHE A 99 -15.11 19.44 -11.83
C PHE A 99 -16.25 18.85 -12.66
N LYS A 100 -16.96 17.85 -12.12
CA LYS A 100 -18.13 17.28 -12.80
C LYS A 100 -19.25 18.31 -12.99
N LYS A 101 -19.51 19.15 -11.99
CA LYS A 101 -20.56 20.18 -12.06
C LYS A 101 -20.17 21.37 -12.94
N ALA A 102 -18.93 21.83 -12.85
CA ALA A 102 -18.46 23.05 -13.52
C ALA A 102 -18.03 22.79 -14.97
N LEU A 103 -17.25 21.73 -15.22
CA LEU A 103 -16.62 21.46 -16.51
C LEU A 103 -17.25 20.28 -17.26
N LYS A 104 -18.18 19.52 -16.64
CA LYS A 104 -18.75 18.27 -17.19
C LYS A 104 -17.69 17.24 -17.60
N ILE A 105 -16.50 17.31 -17.00
CA ILE A 105 -15.38 16.38 -17.22
C ILE A 105 -15.26 15.46 -16.01
N ASP A 106 -15.10 14.17 -16.26
CA ASP A 106 -14.78 13.18 -15.23
C ASP A 106 -13.27 13.22 -14.93
N LEU A 107 -12.88 13.99 -13.91
CA LEU A 107 -11.47 14.14 -13.53
C LEU A 107 -10.91 12.81 -12.97
N PRO A 108 -9.91 12.18 -13.61
CA PRO A 108 -9.31 10.97 -13.09
C PRO A 108 -8.37 11.33 -11.93
N ILE A 109 -8.84 11.15 -10.71
CA ILE A 109 -8.10 11.49 -9.49
C ILE A 109 -6.91 10.55 -9.24
N ILE A 110 -6.99 9.30 -9.69
CA ILE A 110 -5.94 8.31 -9.47
C ILE A 110 -4.59 8.72 -10.10
N PRO A 111 -4.53 9.17 -11.37
CA PRO A 111 -3.30 9.76 -11.95
C PRO A 111 -2.64 10.85 -11.10
N ILE A 112 -3.43 11.76 -10.51
CA ILE A 112 -2.90 12.80 -9.62
C ILE A 112 -2.19 12.16 -8.42
N TRP A 113 -2.83 11.17 -7.78
CA TRP A 113 -2.23 10.46 -6.66
C TRP A 113 -1.04 9.57 -7.04
N ILE A 114 -0.97 9.07 -8.28
CA ILE A 114 0.21 8.39 -8.80
C ILE A 114 1.39 9.37 -8.87
N ALA A 115 1.17 10.56 -9.43
CA ALA A 115 2.19 11.59 -9.50
C ALA A 115 2.65 12.04 -8.10
N VAL A 116 1.71 12.33 -7.19
CA VAL A 116 2.04 12.69 -5.80
C VAL A 116 2.79 11.56 -5.10
N GLY A 117 2.33 10.30 -5.24
CA GLY A 117 3.00 9.14 -4.66
C GLY A 117 4.42 8.96 -5.17
N PHE A 118 4.64 9.14 -6.48
CA PHE A 118 5.97 9.12 -7.10
C PHE A 118 6.87 10.20 -6.50
N LEU A 119 6.43 11.47 -6.51
CA LEU A 119 7.18 12.61 -6.01
C LEU A 119 7.51 12.49 -4.52
N VAL A 120 6.56 12.08 -3.69
CA VAL A 120 6.78 11.85 -2.25
C VAL A 120 7.81 10.74 -2.04
N THR A 121 7.76 9.66 -2.83
CA THR A 121 8.69 8.53 -2.70
C THR A 121 10.12 8.87 -3.13
N LEU A 122 10.30 9.87 -4.00
CA LEU A 122 11.65 10.36 -4.33
C LEU A 122 12.38 10.89 -3.09
N ARG A 123 11.66 11.50 -2.14
CA ARG A 123 12.25 12.08 -0.93
C ARG A 123 12.07 11.20 0.31
N TYR A 124 10.93 10.55 0.46
CA TYR A 124 10.53 9.82 1.67
C TYR A 124 10.32 8.32 1.39
N LYS A 125 10.31 7.51 2.44
CA LYS A 125 9.98 6.08 2.33
C LYS A 125 8.50 5.87 1.92
N PRO A 126 8.17 4.79 1.18
CA PRO A 126 6.81 4.55 0.67
C PRO A 126 5.70 4.55 1.74
N HIS A 127 6.01 4.14 2.98
CA HIS A 127 5.06 4.15 4.08
C HIS A 127 4.53 5.56 4.41
N VAL A 128 5.32 6.62 4.18
CA VAL A 128 4.89 8.01 4.43
C VAL A 128 3.69 8.35 3.57
N PHE A 129 3.76 8.02 2.27
CA PHE A 129 2.62 8.22 1.39
C PHE A 129 1.46 7.28 1.74
N HIS A 130 1.71 5.98 1.83
CA HIS A 130 0.63 4.99 1.96
C HIS A 130 -0.11 4.99 3.31
N ASN A 131 0.55 5.42 4.40
CA ASN A 131 -0.06 5.44 5.73
C ASN A 131 -0.58 6.82 6.12
N LEU A 132 -0.01 7.91 5.58
CA LEU A 132 -0.30 9.27 6.07
C LEU A 132 -0.94 10.18 5.01
N ILE A 133 -0.79 9.90 3.72
CA ILE A 133 -1.25 10.76 2.63
C ILE A 133 -2.34 10.09 1.78
N CYS A 134 -2.14 8.83 1.42
CA CYS A 134 -2.96 8.14 0.42
C CYS A 134 -4.41 7.95 0.91
N PRO A 135 -5.40 8.63 0.29
CA PRO A 135 -6.79 8.54 0.74
C PRO A 135 -7.39 7.14 0.53
N PHE A 136 -6.96 6.44 -0.53
CA PHE A 136 -7.37 5.06 -0.81
C PHE A 136 -6.75 4.05 0.17
N GLY A 137 -5.53 4.33 0.64
CA GLY A 137 -4.84 3.50 1.63
C GLY A 137 -5.65 3.42 2.92
N THR A 138 -6.10 4.58 3.42
CA THR A 138 -6.90 4.68 4.65
C THR A 138 -8.18 3.86 4.60
N LEU A 139 -8.95 3.97 3.51
CA LEU A 139 -10.17 3.17 3.32
C LEU A 139 -9.86 1.67 3.33
N GLN A 140 -8.88 1.21 2.54
CA GLN A 140 -8.42 -0.18 2.55
C GLN A 140 -7.95 -0.64 3.94
N GLY A 141 -7.40 0.25 4.76
CA GLY A 141 -7.01 -0.02 6.15
C GLY A 141 -8.14 -0.30 7.10
N ILE A 142 -9.26 0.37 6.91
CA ILE A 142 -10.43 0.23 7.77
C ILE A 142 -11.09 -1.12 7.49
N PHE A 143 -11.38 -1.39 6.22
CA PHE A 143 -11.97 -2.66 5.80
C PHE A 143 -11.00 -3.83 6.07
N GLY A 144 -9.69 -3.63 5.83
CA GLY A 144 -8.65 -4.60 6.11
C GLY A 144 -8.08 -4.59 7.52
N ARG A 145 -8.76 -4.00 8.53
CA ARG A 145 -8.20 -3.86 9.89
C ARG A 145 -8.05 -5.18 10.61
N LYS A 146 -9.06 -6.04 10.49
CA LYS A 146 -9.14 -7.38 11.10
C LYS A 146 -9.57 -8.39 10.03
N PRO A 147 -8.74 -8.62 9.01
CA PRO A 147 -9.11 -9.47 7.90
C PRO A 147 -9.25 -10.93 8.36
N LEU A 148 -10.04 -11.74 7.65
CA LEU A 148 -10.13 -13.18 7.97
C LEU A 148 -8.81 -13.92 7.71
N PHE A 149 -8.07 -13.55 6.68
CA PHE A 149 -6.79 -14.12 6.26
C PHE A 149 -5.76 -13.01 6.10
N SER A 150 -4.59 -13.22 6.68
CA SER A 150 -3.47 -12.28 6.56
C SER A 150 -2.15 -13.00 6.80
N LYS A 151 -1.05 -12.33 6.43
CA LYS A 151 0.28 -12.72 6.92
C LYS A 151 0.35 -12.60 8.44
N LYS A 152 0.93 -13.62 9.05
CA LYS A 152 1.26 -13.72 10.47
C LYS A 152 2.68 -14.23 10.64
N VAL A 153 3.23 -13.96 11.82
CA VAL A 153 4.52 -14.49 12.23
C VAL A 153 4.25 -15.66 13.16
N ASP A 154 4.79 -16.82 12.83
CA ASP A 154 4.95 -17.91 13.77
C ASP A 154 6.00 -17.52 14.81
N LYS A 155 5.57 -17.37 16.06
CA LYS A 155 6.42 -16.91 17.15
C LYS A 155 7.41 -17.97 17.60
N GLU A 156 7.13 -19.25 17.41
CA GLU A 156 8.03 -20.32 17.86
C GLU A 156 9.30 -20.36 17.02
N THR A 157 9.15 -20.29 15.69
CA THR A 157 10.29 -20.31 14.76
C THR A 157 10.98 -18.95 14.58
N CYS A 158 10.34 -17.85 14.99
CA CYS A 158 10.88 -16.51 14.81
C CYS A 158 12.09 -16.25 15.74
N ILE A 159 13.22 -15.89 15.13
CA ILE A 159 14.49 -15.60 15.83
C ILE A 159 14.76 -14.09 16.05
N GLY A 160 13.85 -13.21 15.65
CA GLY A 160 13.98 -11.77 15.92
C GLY A 160 15.08 -11.02 15.15
N CYS A 161 15.55 -11.53 14.01
CA CYS A 161 16.67 -10.94 13.25
C CYS A 161 16.40 -9.58 12.57
N ARG A 162 15.17 -9.06 12.62
CA ARG A 162 14.74 -7.76 12.04
C ARG A 162 14.85 -7.61 10.51
N LEU A 163 15.20 -8.66 9.77
CA LEU A 163 15.26 -8.62 8.30
C LEU A 163 13.89 -8.28 7.69
N CYS A 164 12.81 -8.89 8.20
CA CYS A 164 11.45 -8.65 7.72
C CYS A 164 10.95 -7.22 8.02
N GLU A 165 11.34 -6.65 9.16
CA GLU A 165 11.07 -5.26 9.53
C GLU A 165 11.74 -4.30 8.56
N LYS A 166 13.05 -4.48 8.30
CA LYS A 166 13.80 -3.67 7.32
C LYS A 166 13.28 -3.80 5.89
N ALA A 167 12.80 -4.98 5.50
CA ALA A 167 12.29 -5.24 4.15
C ALA A 167 10.84 -4.77 3.91
N CYS A 168 10.12 -4.34 4.96
CA CYS A 168 8.72 -3.96 4.85
C CYS A 168 8.56 -2.51 4.33
N PRO A 169 8.05 -2.29 3.10
CA PRO A 169 7.95 -0.94 2.53
C PRO A 169 6.85 -0.10 3.20
N SER A 170 5.86 -0.75 3.84
CA SER A 170 4.72 -0.09 4.49
C SER A 170 4.88 0.08 6.00
N ASP A 171 6.06 -0.28 6.55
CA ASP A 171 6.36 -0.26 7.99
C ASP A 171 5.35 -1.05 8.85
N ALA A 172 4.79 -2.12 8.27
CA ALA A 172 3.77 -2.95 8.92
C ALA A 172 4.32 -3.99 9.90
N ILE A 173 5.65 -4.12 10.02
CA ILE A 173 6.29 -5.16 10.82
C ILE A 173 7.18 -4.50 11.86
N LYS A 174 7.01 -4.88 13.13
CA LYS A 174 7.88 -4.47 14.23
C LYS A 174 8.40 -5.69 14.98
N VAL A 175 9.67 -5.67 15.36
CA VAL A 175 10.25 -6.71 16.24
C VAL A 175 10.38 -6.16 17.66
N SER A 176 9.71 -6.82 18.60
CA SER A 176 9.80 -6.47 20.03
C SER A 176 11.23 -6.66 20.54
N SER A 177 11.76 -5.64 21.23
CA SER A 177 13.09 -5.73 21.87
C SER A 177 13.11 -6.70 23.05
N GLU A 178 11.97 -6.91 23.70
CA GLU A 178 11.83 -7.79 24.88
C GLU A 178 11.69 -9.25 24.45
N THR A 179 10.69 -9.56 23.63
CA THR A 179 10.37 -10.95 23.25
C THR A 179 11.20 -11.46 22.07
N LYS A 180 11.89 -10.55 21.35
CA LYS A 180 12.56 -10.83 20.07
C LYS A 180 11.64 -11.48 19.03
N LYS A 181 10.33 -11.21 19.09
CA LYS A 181 9.36 -11.71 18.10
C LYS A 181 8.85 -10.58 17.22
N ALA A 182 8.67 -10.90 15.93
CA ALA A 182 8.07 -9.98 14.97
C ALA A 182 6.54 -10.03 15.06
N THR A 183 5.90 -8.88 14.85
CA THR A 183 4.44 -8.74 14.74
C THR A 183 4.11 -7.99 13.46
N ILE A 184 3.04 -8.39 12.78
CA ILE A 184 2.55 -7.74 11.55
C ILE A 184 1.24 -7.04 11.86
N THR A 185 1.15 -5.74 11.58
CA THR A 185 -0.06 -4.94 11.77
C THR A 185 -0.92 -5.00 10.49
N PRO A 186 -2.08 -5.69 10.50
CA PRO A 186 -2.81 -6.00 9.26
C PRO A 186 -3.34 -4.76 8.53
N ASN A 187 -3.78 -3.74 9.29
CA ASN A 187 -4.40 -2.54 8.74
C ASN A 187 -3.43 -1.66 7.93
N ILE A 188 -2.12 -1.92 7.94
CA ILE A 188 -1.10 -1.24 7.12
C ILE A 188 -0.24 -2.24 6.29
N CYS A 189 -0.54 -3.53 6.38
CA CYS A 189 0.16 -4.57 5.62
C CYS A 189 -0.40 -4.66 4.20
N HIS A 190 0.44 -4.38 3.19
CA HIS A 190 0.05 -4.47 1.77
C HIS A 190 0.02 -5.90 1.21
N GLN A 191 0.27 -6.92 2.03
CA GLN A 191 0.31 -8.31 1.57
C GLN A 191 1.34 -8.61 0.45
N CYS A 192 2.38 -7.79 0.27
CA CYS A 192 3.34 -7.85 -0.85
C CYS A 192 4.45 -8.92 -0.79
N THR A 193 4.45 -9.79 0.22
CA THR A 193 5.40 -10.92 0.45
C THR A 193 6.88 -10.60 0.63
N ASN A 194 7.35 -9.36 0.48
CA ASN A 194 8.76 -8.99 0.70
C ASN A 194 9.35 -9.57 2.01
N CYS A 195 8.57 -9.56 3.10
CA CYS A 195 8.99 -10.09 4.40
C CYS A 195 9.18 -11.61 4.42
N LYS A 196 8.43 -12.36 3.60
CA LYS A 196 8.56 -13.80 3.48
C LYS A 196 9.85 -14.17 2.74
N ASP A 197 10.18 -13.43 1.69
CA ASP A 197 11.35 -13.68 0.86
C ASP A 197 12.68 -13.52 1.63
N VAL A 198 12.71 -12.62 2.63
CA VAL A 198 13.90 -12.38 3.46
C VAL A 198 13.91 -13.20 4.76
N CYS A 199 12.89 -14.03 5.01
CA CYS A 199 12.76 -14.75 6.27
C CYS A 199 13.56 -16.06 6.25
N LEU A 200 14.68 -16.08 6.99
CA LEU A 200 15.59 -17.24 7.06
C LEU A 200 14.96 -18.51 7.63
N LYS A 201 13.93 -18.38 8.48
CA LYS A 201 13.26 -19.49 9.16
C LYS A 201 11.88 -19.81 8.60
N GLY A 202 11.44 -19.10 7.55
CA GLY A 202 10.11 -19.30 6.98
C GLY A 202 8.95 -18.93 7.92
N SER A 203 9.20 -18.18 9.01
CA SER A 203 8.21 -17.85 10.04
C SER A 203 7.07 -16.94 9.57
N ILE A 204 7.08 -16.45 8.33
CA ILE A 204 5.99 -15.62 7.77
C ILE A 204 4.99 -16.52 7.05
N LEU A 205 3.86 -16.78 7.70
CA LEU A 205 2.79 -17.64 7.23
C LEU A 205 1.59 -16.81 6.75
N TYR A 206 0.80 -17.34 5.82
CA TYR A 206 -0.47 -16.74 5.40
C TYR A 206 -1.59 -17.68 5.82
N ASN A 207 -2.39 -17.27 6.82
CA ASN A 207 -3.46 -18.11 7.37
C ASN A 207 -4.56 -17.25 8.02
N ASN A 208 -5.54 -17.91 8.64
CA ASN A 208 -6.62 -17.29 9.39
C ASN A 208 -6.06 -16.32 10.45
N ALA A 209 -6.44 -15.05 10.35
CA ALA A 209 -5.94 -14.01 11.22
C ALA A 209 -6.62 -13.97 12.60
N LYS A 210 -7.66 -14.80 12.84
CA LYS A 210 -8.38 -14.89 14.13
C LYS A 210 -7.85 -15.97 15.09
N GLN A 211 -6.95 -16.85 14.66
CA GLN A 211 -6.22 -17.82 15.51
C GLN A 211 -4.91 -17.23 16.04
#